data_AF-A0A9E0YXN4-F1
#
_entry.id   AF-A0A9E0YXN4-F1
#
_cell.length_a   1.000
_cell.length_b   1.000
_cell.length_c   1.000
_cell.angle_alpha   90.00
_cell.angle_beta   90.00
_cell.angle_gamma   90.00
#
_symmetry.space_group_name_H-M   'P 1'
#
loop_
_entity.id
_entity.type
_entity.pdbx_description
1 polymer ?
#
loop_
_entity_poly.entity_id
_entity_poly.type
_entity_poly.pdbx_seq_one_letter_code
_entity_poly.pdbx_strand_id
1 'polypeptide(L)'
;MEKKRHICFKICHCLREVKMEDLKQICADVRADVVTTIGTLGVGHIGGSLSIVDLLVVLYEKHMNIDPKNPKMEGRDRLIVSKGHSGPAVYAMLARKGYFDKSWLLTLNQSGTNLPSHCDMNRTPGIDMTTGSLGQGFSCAMGIALASKIRKDGATIYTIIGDGESQEGQIWEAAMFGAQQKLSNVIAFTDYNNMQIDGDVSDICDIADLGAKWRAFGWHTIELEDGHDLAAIDAAITEAKQADKPSMIILNTVKGKGVKFIEEMGFGNHSIPMTKEQMEAAIAEIRGE
;
A
#
# COMPACT_ATOMS: atom_id res chain seq x y z
N MET A 1 3.97 -51.89 1.72
CA MET A 1 4.56 -51.44 3.00
C MET A 1 5.72 -50.53 2.64
N GLU A 2 5.78 -49.22 2.89
CA GLU A 2 5.06 -48.33 3.79
C GLU A 2 5.38 -46.91 3.28
N LYS A 3 4.36 -46.11 2.92
CA LYS A 3 4.55 -44.70 2.50
C LYS A 3 4.60 -43.84 3.77
N LYS A 4 5.78 -43.33 4.13
CA LYS A 4 5.94 -42.29 5.16
C LYS A 4 5.25 -40.99 4.70
N ARG A 5 4.04 -40.75 5.21
CA ARG A 5 3.35 -39.45 5.12
C ARG A 5 4.18 -38.44 5.92
N HIS A 6 4.82 -37.50 5.23
CA HIS A 6 5.35 -36.30 5.87
C HIS A 6 4.15 -35.43 6.27
N ILE A 7 3.85 -35.43 7.56
CA ILE A 7 2.96 -34.46 8.18
C ILE A 7 3.74 -33.15 8.19
N CYS A 8 3.38 -32.25 7.27
CA CYS A 8 3.86 -30.88 7.30
C CYS A 8 3.26 -30.22 8.55
N PHE A 9 4.10 -29.99 9.56
CA PHE A 9 3.76 -29.17 10.72
C PHE A 9 3.44 -27.76 10.21
N LYS A 10 2.15 -27.42 10.10
CA LYS A 10 1.72 -26.03 10.19
C LYS A 10 2.19 -25.52 11.54
N ILE A 11 3.28 -24.77 11.55
CA ILE A 11 3.62 -23.90 12.67
C ILE A 11 2.46 -22.91 12.73
N CYS A 12 1.50 -23.20 13.61
CA CYS A 12 0.47 -22.27 14.02
C CYS A 12 1.21 -21.14 14.76
N HIS A 13 1.63 -20.12 14.02
CA HIS A 13 1.90 -18.83 14.63
C HIS A 13 0.56 -18.42 15.24
N CYS A 14 0.53 -18.31 16.56
CA CYS A 14 -0.63 -17.82 17.31
C CYS A 14 -0.83 -16.36 16.86
N LEU A 15 -1.55 -16.16 15.74
CA LEU A 15 -1.99 -14.85 15.30
C LEU A 15 -2.91 -14.36 16.42
N ARG A 16 -2.42 -13.45 17.25
CA ARG A 16 -3.30 -12.65 18.09
C ARG A 16 -4.30 -12.03 17.13
N GLU A 17 -5.58 -12.33 17.31
CA GLU A 17 -6.64 -11.58 16.64
C GLU A 17 -6.51 -10.13 17.09
N VAL A 18 -5.97 -9.28 16.21
CA VAL A 18 -5.89 -7.84 16.44
C VAL A 18 -7.31 -7.31 16.36
N LYS A 19 -7.79 -6.67 17.43
CA LYS A 19 -9.16 -6.17 17.48
C LYS A 19 -9.26 -4.91 16.60
N MET A 20 -10.47 -4.63 16.13
CA MET A 20 -10.71 -3.44 15.29
C MET A 20 -10.33 -2.12 15.99
N GLU A 21 -10.54 -2.04 17.30
CA GLU A 21 -10.12 -0.87 18.10
C GLU A 21 -8.59 -0.70 18.11
N ASP A 22 -7.85 -1.81 18.18
CA ASP A 22 -6.39 -1.78 18.11
C ASP A 22 -5.94 -1.25 16.74
N LEU A 23 -6.63 -1.61 15.66
CA LEU A 23 -6.31 -1.13 14.31
C LEU A 23 -6.48 0.38 14.16
N LYS A 24 -7.52 0.98 14.76
CA LYS A 24 -7.69 2.45 14.72
C LYS A 24 -6.53 3.16 15.38
N GLN A 25 -6.11 2.70 16.56
CA GLN A 25 -4.94 3.25 17.24
C GLN A 25 -3.65 3.03 16.43
N ILE A 26 -3.49 1.84 15.82
CA ILE A 26 -2.35 1.56 14.94
C ILE A 26 -2.35 2.53 13.74
N CYS A 27 -3.51 2.82 13.13
CA CYS A 27 -3.60 3.80 12.05
C CYS A 27 -3.19 5.20 12.51
N ALA A 28 -3.64 5.65 13.69
CA ALA A 28 -3.23 6.93 14.26
C ALA A 28 -1.71 6.99 14.49
N ASP A 29 -1.13 5.96 15.11
CA ASP A 29 0.32 5.88 15.33
C ASP A 29 1.10 5.94 14.01
N VAL A 30 0.66 5.18 12.99
CA VAL A 30 1.32 5.14 11.68
C VAL A 30 1.19 6.49 10.96
N ARG A 31 0.04 7.17 11.02
CA ARG A 31 -0.10 8.53 10.48
C ARG A 31 0.85 9.50 11.17
N ALA A 32 0.94 9.46 12.50
CA ALA A 32 1.88 10.30 13.25
C ALA A 32 3.33 10.02 12.85
N ASP A 33 3.67 8.76 12.59
CA ASP A 33 5.00 8.37 12.09
C ASP A 33 5.25 8.90 10.67
N VAL A 34 4.25 8.87 9.78
CA VAL A 34 4.35 9.48 8.43
C VAL A 34 4.57 10.98 8.51
N VAL A 35 3.79 11.69 9.32
CA VAL A 35 3.94 13.13 9.55
C VAL A 35 5.31 13.45 10.13
N THR A 36 5.79 12.66 11.11
CA THR A 36 7.14 12.82 11.67
C THR A 36 8.22 12.61 10.62
N THR A 37 8.09 11.57 9.80
CA THR A 37 9.07 11.19 8.75
C THR A 37 9.22 12.32 7.73
N ILE A 38 8.10 12.82 7.20
CA ILE A 38 8.09 13.87 6.17
C ILE A 38 8.40 15.24 6.78
N GLY A 39 7.83 15.56 7.93
CA GLY A 39 8.07 16.82 8.64
C GLY A 39 9.52 17.00 9.09
N THR A 40 10.22 15.90 9.44
CA THR A 40 11.66 15.95 9.76
C THR A 40 12.52 16.32 8.54
N LEU A 41 12.14 15.85 7.34
CA LEU A 41 12.76 16.28 6.09
C LEU A 41 12.35 17.73 5.73
N GLY A 42 11.16 18.16 6.15
CA GLY A 42 10.61 19.49 5.94
C GLY A 42 9.86 19.66 4.62
N VAL A 43 9.80 18.63 3.79
CA VAL A 43 9.05 18.60 2.52
C VAL A 43 8.82 17.16 2.06
N GLY A 44 7.69 16.88 1.43
CA GLY A 44 7.47 15.57 0.78
C GLY A 44 6.01 15.25 0.49
N HIS A 45 5.80 14.06 -0.06
CA HIS A 45 4.50 13.61 -0.58
C HIS A 45 3.54 13.14 0.52
N ILE A 46 3.05 14.08 1.34
CA ILE A 46 2.26 13.74 2.53
C ILE A 46 0.83 13.32 2.21
N GLY A 47 0.15 13.99 1.27
CA GLY A 47 -1.26 13.73 0.99
C GLY A 47 -1.52 12.28 0.58
N GLY A 48 -0.78 11.80 -0.43
CA GLY A 48 -0.88 10.43 -0.91
C GLY A 48 -0.28 9.37 0.03
N SER A 49 0.58 9.77 0.97
CA SER A 49 1.11 8.87 2.00
C SER A 49 0.07 8.61 3.09
N LEU A 50 -0.64 9.65 3.52
CA LEU A 50 -1.67 9.54 4.56
C LEU A 50 -2.92 8.77 4.08
N SER A 51 -3.30 8.89 2.80
CA SER A 51 -4.49 8.24 2.25
C SER A 51 -4.45 6.72 2.30
N ILE A 52 -3.26 6.11 2.25
CA ILE A 52 -3.10 4.65 2.19
C ILE A 52 -2.86 3.99 3.55
N VAL A 53 -2.82 4.74 4.65
CA VAL A 53 -2.45 4.20 5.97
C VAL A 53 -3.40 3.10 6.43
N ASP A 54 -4.72 3.31 6.32
CA ASP A 54 -5.71 2.32 6.78
C ASP A 54 -5.56 0.99 6.03
N LEU A 55 -5.35 1.04 4.71
CA LEU A 55 -5.06 -0.14 3.89
C LEU A 55 -3.77 -0.85 4.34
N LEU A 56 -2.68 -0.09 4.54
CA LEU A 56 -1.41 -0.68 4.98
C LEU A 56 -1.55 -1.38 6.33
N VAL A 57 -2.26 -0.75 7.27
CA VAL A 57 -2.50 -1.32 8.60
C VAL A 57 -3.27 -2.64 8.49
N VAL A 58 -4.37 -2.67 7.72
CA VAL A 58 -5.15 -3.90 7.52
C VAL A 58 -4.32 -4.99 6.84
N LEU A 59 -3.54 -4.66 5.80
CA LEU A 59 -2.67 -5.62 5.12
C LEU A 59 -1.62 -6.23 6.06
N TYR A 60 -0.83 -5.41 6.74
CA TYR A 60 0.31 -5.86 7.55
C TYR A 60 -0.08 -6.46 8.91
N GLU A 61 -1.26 -6.14 9.44
CA GLU A 61 -1.73 -6.70 10.72
C GLU A 61 -2.63 -7.93 10.54
N LYS A 62 -3.36 -8.06 9.41
CA LYS A 62 -4.33 -9.15 9.25
C LYS A 62 -4.08 -10.10 8.08
N HIS A 63 -3.59 -9.61 6.93
CA HIS A 63 -3.66 -10.40 5.71
C HIS A 63 -2.33 -10.92 5.18
N MET A 64 -1.22 -10.22 5.44
CA MET A 64 0.08 -10.56 4.85
C MET A 64 0.79 -11.65 5.66
N ASN A 65 1.16 -12.74 4.98
CA ASN A 65 2.08 -13.74 5.50
C ASN A 65 3.53 -13.25 5.34
N ILE A 66 4.07 -12.62 6.38
CA ILE A 66 5.41 -12.02 6.40
C ILE A 66 6.17 -12.34 7.69
N ASP A 67 7.49 -12.25 7.63
CA ASP A 67 8.37 -12.31 8.80
C ASP A 67 9.35 -11.12 8.75
N PRO A 68 9.19 -10.09 9.61
CA PRO A 68 10.10 -8.96 9.69
C PRO A 68 11.55 -9.34 10.03
N LYS A 69 11.75 -10.46 10.73
CA LYS A 69 13.09 -10.99 11.05
C LYS A 69 13.68 -11.81 9.91
N ASN A 70 12.86 -12.20 8.94
CA ASN A 70 13.29 -12.82 7.69
C ASN A 70 12.61 -12.14 6.48
N PRO A 71 13.04 -10.91 6.10
CA PRO A 71 12.47 -10.19 4.96
C PRO A 71 12.60 -10.89 3.60
N LYS A 72 13.39 -11.97 3.54
CA LYS A 72 13.59 -12.81 2.36
C LYS A 72 12.92 -14.19 2.48
N MET A 73 11.99 -14.36 3.43
CA MET A 73 11.23 -15.59 3.62
C MET A 73 10.62 -16.05 2.30
N GLU A 74 10.90 -17.29 1.91
CA GLU A 74 10.34 -17.89 0.69
C GLU A 74 8.81 -18.02 0.81
N GLY A 75 8.10 -17.75 -0.28
CA GLY A 75 6.64 -17.80 -0.32
C GLY A 75 5.93 -16.74 0.53
N ARG A 76 6.65 -15.74 1.06
CA ARG A 76 6.01 -14.62 1.76
C ARG A 76 5.16 -13.79 0.80
N ASP A 77 4.10 -13.21 1.35
CA ASP A 77 3.34 -12.20 0.65
C ASP A 77 4.18 -10.95 0.39
N ARG A 78 3.87 -10.26 -0.70
CA ARG A 78 4.63 -9.08 -1.15
C ARG A 78 3.72 -7.90 -1.38
N LEU A 79 4.23 -6.69 -1.12
CA LEU A 79 3.52 -5.44 -1.37
C LEU A 79 4.34 -4.55 -2.30
N ILE A 80 3.80 -4.30 -3.49
CA ILE A 80 4.38 -3.38 -4.47
C ILE A 80 3.55 -2.09 -4.49
N VAL A 81 4.08 -1.04 -3.89
CA VAL A 81 3.46 0.29 -3.94
C VAL A 81 3.92 0.99 -5.22
N SER A 82 3.12 0.89 -6.28
CA SER A 82 3.42 1.42 -7.61
C SER A 82 3.46 2.94 -7.62
N LYS A 83 2.54 3.58 -6.88
CA LYS A 83 2.58 4.99 -6.51
C LYS A 83 3.70 5.30 -5.50
N GLY A 84 4.95 5.05 -5.92
CA GLY A 84 6.14 4.96 -5.06
C GLY A 84 6.48 6.21 -4.27
N HIS A 85 5.95 7.37 -4.64
CA HIS A 85 6.06 8.61 -3.89
C HIS A 85 5.41 8.51 -2.49
N SER A 86 4.52 7.54 -2.27
CA SER A 86 3.93 7.22 -0.95
C SER A 86 4.77 6.26 -0.11
N GLY A 87 6.05 6.06 -0.49
CA GLY A 87 7.03 5.29 0.26
C GLY A 87 7.10 5.61 1.77
N PRO A 88 7.02 6.88 2.21
CA PRO A 88 7.02 7.20 3.64
C PRO A 88 5.96 6.45 4.48
N ALA A 89 4.77 6.21 3.93
CA ALA A 89 3.74 5.42 4.61
C ALA A 89 4.15 3.95 4.78
N VAL A 90 4.77 3.37 3.75
CA VAL A 90 5.30 2.01 3.79
C VAL A 90 6.46 1.92 4.79
N TYR A 91 7.34 2.91 4.83
CA TYR A 91 8.46 2.95 5.78
C TYR A 91 7.97 3.00 7.22
N ALA A 92 6.97 3.84 7.53
CA ALA A 92 6.36 3.91 8.85
C ALA A 92 5.77 2.55 9.27
N MET A 93 5.06 1.88 8.36
CA MET A 93 4.49 0.55 8.62
C MET A 93 5.59 -0.52 8.82
N LEU A 94 6.62 -0.54 7.97
CA LEU A 94 7.75 -1.48 8.09
C LEU A 94 8.55 -1.28 9.39
N ALA A 95 8.79 -0.04 9.80
CA ALA A 95 9.41 0.29 11.08
C ALA A 95 8.58 -0.27 12.25
N ARG A 96 7.25 -0.07 12.20
CA ARG A 96 6.33 -0.62 13.22
C ARG A 96 6.36 -2.14 13.28
N LYS A 97 6.42 -2.83 12.13
CA LYS A 97 6.55 -4.29 12.09
C LYS A 97 7.94 -4.79 12.55
N GLY A 98 8.91 -3.89 12.71
CA GLY A 98 10.25 -4.25 13.19
C GLY A 98 11.19 -4.74 12.09
N TYR A 99 11.00 -4.30 10.84
CA TYR A 99 11.97 -4.56 9.76
C TYR A 99 13.28 -3.79 9.97
N PHE A 100 13.21 -2.63 10.62
CA PHE A 100 14.33 -1.77 10.97
C PHE A 100 13.95 -0.87 12.15
N ASP A 101 14.95 -0.20 12.73
CA ASP A 101 14.75 0.69 13.87
C ASP A 101 13.94 1.94 13.49
N LYS A 102 13.02 2.34 14.35
CA LYS A 102 12.11 3.48 14.10
C LYS A 102 12.86 4.81 13.92
N SER A 103 14.06 4.97 14.47
CA SER A 103 14.89 6.17 14.28
C SER A 103 15.28 6.42 12.82
N TRP A 104 15.25 5.40 11.94
CA TRP A 104 15.52 5.57 10.52
C TRP A 104 14.54 6.55 9.85
N LEU A 105 13.30 6.61 10.35
CA LEU A 105 12.27 7.53 9.85
C LEU A 105 12.71 9.00 9.89
N LEU A 106 13.62 9.37 10.78
CA LEU A 106 14.15 10.74 10.90
C LEU A 106 15.19 11.08 9.83
N THR A 107 15.54 10.14 8.96
CA THR A 107 16.62 10.27 7.97
C THR A 107 16.10 10.28 6.53
N LEU A 108 14.78 10.37 6.32
CA LEU A 108 14.15 10.30 5.00
C LEU A 108 14.88 11.21 4.00
N ASN A 109 15.28 10.63 2.86
CA ASN A 109 15.93 11.29 1.73
C ASN A 109 17.23 12.07 2.07
N GLN A 110 17.81 11.87 3.26
CA GLN A 110 19.10 12.46 3.63
C GLN A 110 20.26 11.65 3.05
N SER A 111 21.43 12.28 2.90
CA SER A 111 22.63 11.59 2.42
C SER A 111 22.96 10.39 3.31
N GLY A 112 23.21 9.22 2.70
CA GLY A 112 23.50 7.97 3.42
C GLY A 112 22.28 7.26 4.00
N THR A 113 21.06 7.75 3.80
CA THR A 113 19.85 7.07 4.27
C THR A 113 19.58 5.76 3.54
N ASN A 114 18.90 4.86 4.26
CA ASN A 114 18.25 3.67 3.70
C ASN A 114 16.78 3.92 3.34
N LEU A 115 16.24 5.13 3.56
CA LEU A 115 14.87 5.53 3.24
C LEU A 115 14.88 6.68 2.19
N PRO A 116 15.06 6.38 0.90
CA PRO A 116 14.98 7.40 -0.16
C PRO A 116 13.55 7.98 -0.28
N SER A 117 13.36 9.02 -1.12
CA SER A 117 12.04 9.66 -1.30
C SER A 117 10.96 8.77 -1.93
N HIS A 118 11.36 7.70 -2.61
CA HIS A 118 10.48 6.71 -3.24
C HIS A 118 10.91 5.30 -2.80
N CYS A 119 10.00 4.32 -2.85
CA CYS A 119 10.31 2.93 -2.54
C CYS A 119 11.57 2.43 -3.26
N ASP A 120 12.54 1.88 -2.52
CA ASP A 120 13.76 1.29 -3.07
C ASP A 120 14.10 -0.04 -2.38
N MET A 121 13.95 -1.14 -3.10
CA MET A 121 14.19 -2.49 -2.58
C MET A 121 15.67 -2.79 -2.29
N ASN A 122 16.59 -2.02 -2.89
CA ASN A 122 18.03 -2.23 -2.68
C ASN A 122 18.53 -1.59 -1.38
N ARG A 123 17.79 -0.59 -0.87
CA ARG A 123 18.15 0.17 0.32
C ARG A 123 17.32 -0.21 1.54
N THR A 124 16.00 -0.35 1.36
CA THR A 124 15.08 -0.50 2.47
C THR A 124 14.65 -1.96 2.67
N PRO A 125 15.01 -2.62 3.78
CA PRO A 125 14.51 -3.95 4.10
C PRO A 125 12.98 -3.96 4.17
N GLY A 126 12.35 -4.91 3.47
CA GLY A 126 10.89 -5.05 3.43
C GLY A 126 10.20 -4.37 2.24
N ILE A 127 10.90 -3.52 1.49
CA ILE A 127 10.40 -3.02 0.19
C ILE A 127 10.61 -4.10 -0.88
N ASP A 128 9.55 -4.44 -1.59
CA ASP A 128 9.54 -5.55 -2.57
C ASP A 128 9.94 -5.14 -3.99
N MET A 129 9.86 -3.86 -4.32
CA MET A 129 10.20 -3.32 -5.63
C MET A 129 10.63 -1.86 -5.52
N THR A 130 11.65 -1.46 -6.29
CA THR A 130 11.97 -0.05 -6.50
C THR A 130 10.92 0.56 -7.42
N THR A 131 10.20 1.58 -6.95
CA THR A 131 9.13 2.25 -7.70
C THR A 131 9.34 3.77 -7.68
N GLY A 132 8.58 4.49 -8.48
CA GLY A 132 8.63 5.96 -8.57
C GLY A 132 8.26 6.47 -9.96
N SER A 133 8.71 5.75 -11.00
CA SER A 133 8.06 5.84 -12.31
C SER A 133 6.69 5.16 -12.20
N LEU A 134 5.62 5.96 -12.33
CA LEU A 134 4.25 5.47 -12.29
C LEU A 134 4.03 4.37 -13.35
N GLY A 135 3.15 3.42 -13.05
CA GLY A 135 2.83 2.26 -13.89
C GLY A 135 3.79 1.07 -13.75
N GLN A 136 5.09 1.30 -13.49
CA GLN A 136 6.09 0.24 -13.51
C GLN A 136 5.93 -0.78 -12.37
N GLY A 137 5.55 -0.31 -11.17
CA GLY A 137 5.35 -1.18 -10.02
C GLY A 137 4.23 -2.19 -10.27
N PHE A 138 3.09 -1.73 -10.78
CA PHE A 138 1.95 -2.57 -11.13
C PHE A 138 2.31 -3.64 -12.17
N SER A 139 3.03 -3.25 -13.23
CA SER A 139 3.53 -4.19 -14.24
C SER A 139 4.47 -5.25 -13.63
N CYS A 140 5.41 -4.83 -12.77
CA CYS A 140 6.30 -5.73 -12.06
C CYS A 140 5.54 -6.72 -11.16
N ALA A 141 4.48 -6.27 -10.48
CA ALA A 141 3.64 -7.11 -9.63
C ALA A 141 3.05 -8.29 -10.40
N MET A 142 2.65 -8.10 -11.67
CA MET A 142 2.17 -9.22 -12.51
C MET A 142 3.25 -10.27 -12.75
N GLY A 143 4.49 -9.85 -13.03
CA GLY A 143 5.63 -10.74 -13.22
C GLY A 143 5.97 -11.52 -11.94
N ILE A 144 5.94 -10.84 -10.79
CA ILE A 144 6.17 -11.46 -9.48
C ILE A 144 5.08 -12.50 -9.18
N ALA A 145 3.82 -12.19 -9.45
CA ALA A 145 2.70 -13.10 -9.23
C ALA A 145 2.76 -14.34 -10.13
N LEU A 146 3.12 -14.16 -11.40
CA LEU A 146 3.38 -15.27 -12.32
C LEU A 146 4.53 -16.16 -11.81
N ALA A 147 5.63 -15.55 -11.34
CA ALA A 147 6.76 -16.29 -10.79
C ALA A 147 6.37 -17.11 -9.56
N SER A 148 5.54 -16.57 -8.66
CA SER A 148 4.97 -17.30 -7.52
C SER A 148 4.15 -18.52 -7.97
N LYS A 149 3.30 -18.37 -8.98
CA LYS A 149 2.53 -19.51 -9.55
C LYS A 149 3.43 -20.58 -10.16
N ILE A 150 4.49 -20.19 -10.87
CA ILE A 150 5.48 -21.12 -11.43
C ILE A 150 6.20 -21.89 -10.32
N ARG A 151 6.58 -21.20 -9.24
CA ARG A 151 7.25 -21.79 -8.07
C ARG A 151 6.32 -22.61 -7.18
N LYS A 152 5.01 -22.36 -7.26
CA LYS A 152 3.98 -22.93 -6.38
C LYS A 152 4.24 -22.61 -4.90
N ASP A 153 4.75 -21.41 -4.63
CA ASP A 153 5.11 -20.97 -3.27
C ASP A 153 3.89 -20.42 -2.49
N GLY A 154 2.77 -20.17 -3.17
CA GLY A 154 1.52 -19.74 -2.54
C GLY A 154 1.45 -18.27 -2.15
N ALA A 155 2.44 -17.45 -2.55
CA ALA A 155 2.47 -16.03 -2.20
C ALA A 155 1.33 -15.24 -2.85
N THR A 156 0.70 -14.38 -2.04
CA THR A 156 -0.21 -13.34 -2.52
C THR A 156 0.58 -12.07 -2.80
N ILE A 157 0.36 -11.49 -3.97
CA ILE A 157 1.02 -10.26 -4.40
C ILE A 157 0.01 -9.12 -4.32
N TYR A 158 0.26 -8.20 -3.40
CA TYR A 158 -0.50 -6.98 -3.23
C TYR A 158 0.15 -5.85 -4.00
N THR A 159 -0.65 -4.98 -4.61
CA THR A 159 -0.11 -3.78 -5.27
C THR A 159 -1.04 -2.59 -5.13
N ILE A 160 -0.47 -1.40 -4.90
CA ILE A 160 -1.23 -0.16 -4.72
C ILE A 160 -0.88 0.79 -5.86
N ILE A 161 -1.90 1.25 -6.58
CA ILE A 161 -1.79 2.26 -7.62
C ILE A 161 -2.58 3.52 -7.22
N GLY A 162 -2.22 4.66 -7.80
CA GLY A 162 -3.05 5.87 -7.77
C GLY A 162 -4.08 5.91 -8.90
N ASP A 163 -5.11 6.72 -8.72
CA ASP A 163 -6.05 7.11 -9.78
C ASP A 163 -5.39 7.90 -10.91
N GLY A 164 -4.55 8.90 -10.60
CA GLY A 164 -3.73 9.59 -11.61
C GLY A 164 -2.70 8.65 -12.28
N GLU A 165 -2.15 7.71 -11.53
CA GLU A 165 -1.28 6.66 -12.09
C GLU A 165 -2.03 5.75 -13.08
N SER A 166 -3.34 5.57 -12.91
CA SER A 166 -4.17 4.75 -13.81
C SER A 166 -4.31 5.34 -15.22
N GLN A 167 -3.82 6.56 -15.45
CA GLN A 167 -3.71 7.15 -16.79
C GLN A 167 -2.54 6.58 -17.60
N GLU A 168 -1.56 5.96 -16.94
CA GLU A 168 -0.42 5.33 -17.64
C GLU A 168 -0.89 4.11 -18.44
N GLY A 169 -0.56 4.09 -19.74
CA GLY A 169 -0.91 2.96 -20.63
C GLY A 169 -0.40 1.61 -20.13
N GLN A 170 0.75 1.62 -19.44
CA GLN A 170 1.35 0.44 -18.85
C GLN A 170 0.44 -0.26 -17.82
N ILE A 171 -0.42 0.48 -17.11
CA ILE A 171 -1.40 -0.10 -16.18
C ILE A 171 -2.33 -1.06 -16.93
N TRP A 172 -2.85 -0.62 -18.06
CA TRP A 172 -3.83 -1.36 -18.85
C TRP A 172 -3.18 -2.54 -19.60
N GLU A 173 -1.95 -2.38 -20.07
CA GLU A 173 -1.16 -3.50 -20.62
C GLU A 173 -0.96 -4.62 -19.58
N ALA A 174 -0.56 -4.24 -18.36
CA ALA A 174 -0.39 -5.18 -17.26
C ALA A 174 -1.73 -5.80 -16.81
N ALA A 175 -2.82 -5.03 -16.82
CA ALA A 175 -4.15 -5.53 -16.50
C ALA A 175 -4.61 -6.63 -17.47
N MET A 176 -4.42 -6.43 -18.79
CA MET A 176 -4.71 -7.45 -19.81
C MET A 176 -3.88 -8.72 -19.56
N PHE A 177 -2.59 -8.56 -19.28
CA PHE A 177 -1.70 -9.69 -19.01
C PHE A 177 -2.12 -10.45 -17.74
N GLY A 178 -2.44 -9.76 -16.66
CA GLY A 178 -2.85 -10.37 -15.40
C GLY A 178 -4.11 -11.23 -15.53
N ALA A 179 -5.09 -10.76 -16.29
CA ALA A 179 -6.30 -11.53 -16.61
C ALA A 179 -5.99 -12.74 -17.50
N GLN A 180 -5.21 -12.53 -18.58
CA GLN A 180 -4.82 -13.60 -19.51
C GLN A 180 -4.07 -14.74 -18.81
N GLN A 181 -3.18 -14.41 -17.87
CA GLN A 181 -2.42 -15.37 -17.07
C GLN A 181 -3.19 -15.89 -15.85
N LYS A 182 -4.46 -15.50 -15.68
CA LYS A 182 -5.34 -15.89 -14.56
C LYS A 182 -4.66 -15.67 -13.22
N LEU A 183 -4.04 -14.51 -12.99
CA LEU A 183 -3.24 -14.23 -11.79
C LEU A 183 -4.12 -13.98 -10.54
N SER A 184 -4.90 -14.99 -10.14
CA SER A 184 -5.75 -14.98 -8.93
C SER A 184 -5.01 -14.72 -7.61
N ASN A 185 -3.68 -14.79 -7.60
CA ASN A 185 -2.86 -14.43 -6.45
C ASN A 185 -2.45 -12.95 -6.45
N VAL A 186 -3.05 -12.12 -7.31
CA VAL A 186 -2.92 -10.66 -7.30
C VAL A 186 -4.14 -10.02 -6.68
N ILE A 187 -3.91 -9.16 -5.69
CA ILE A 187 -4.93 -8.26 -5.12
C ILE A 187 -4.38 -6.84 -5.23
N ALA A 188 -4.92 -6.08 -6.16
CA ALA A 188 -4.55 -4.70 -6.40
C ALA A 188 -5.52 -3.74 -5.71
N PHE A 189 -5.03 -2.54 -5.42
CA PHE A 189 -5.80 -1.47 -4.81
C PHE A 189 -5.62 -0.18 -5.62
N THR A 190 -6.72 0.49 -5.92
CA THR A 190 -6.65 1.89 -6.39
C THR A 190 -6.93 2.80 -5.20
N ASP A 191 -5.95 3.63 -4.85
CA ASP A 191 -6.14 4.76 -3.94
C ASP A 191 -6.85 5.88 -4.72
N TYR A 192 -8.19 5.86 -4.68
CA TYR A 192 -9.05 6.74 -5.47
C TYR A 192 -9.43 7.98 -4.66
N ASN A 193 -8.52 8.94 -4.61
CA ASN A 193 -8.66 10.19 -3.86
C ASN A 193 -9.07 11.39 -4.72
N ASN A 194 -9.30 11.16 -6.02
CA ASN A 194 -9.73 12.10 -7.05
C ASN A 194 -8.74 13.22 -7.39
N MET A 195 -7.49 13.17 -6.92
CA MET A 195 -6.56 14.29 -7.04
C MET A 195 -5.17 13.87 -7.53
N GLN A 196 -4.63 14.59 -8.51
CA GLN A 196 -3.24 14.47 -8.97
C GLN A 196 -2.44 15.75 -8.72
N ILE A 197 -1.31 15.95 -9.42
CA ILE A 197 -0.42 17.10 -9.18
C ILE A 197 -1.09 18.41 -9.59
N ASP A 198 -1.63 18.45 -10.81
CA ASP A 198 -2.10 19.67 -11.45
C ASP A 198 -3.59 19.98 -11.21
N GLY A 199 -4.31 19.14 -10.45
CA GLY A 199 -5.73 19.31 -10.21
C GLY A 199 -6.45 18.02 -9.84
N ASP A 200 -7.78 18.09 -9.87
CA ASP A 200 -8.65 16.93 -9.77
C ASP A 200 -8.50 16.07 -11.03
N VAL A 201 -8.57 14.75 -10.86
CA VAL A 201 -8.38 13.79 -11.97
C VAL A 201 -9.38 14.06 -13.10
N SER A 202 -10.62 14.40 -12.77
CA SER A 202 -11.69 14.72 -13.74
C SER A 202 -11.37 15.93 -14.62
N ASP A 203 -10.63 16.89 -14.09
CA ASP A 203 -10.31 18.14 -14.78
C ASP A 203 -9.07 18.01 -15.66
N ILE A 204 -8.16 17.08 -15.33
CA ILE A 204 -6.92 16.89 -16.08
C ILE A 204 -7.03 15.78 -17.13
N CYS A 205 -7.43 14.58 -16.71
CA CYS A 205 -7.62 13.43 -17.59
C CYS A 205 -8.53 12.42 -16.90
N ASP A 206 -9.84 12.59 -17.13
CA ASP A 206 -10.83 11.77 -16.47
C ASP A 206 -10.68 10.29 -16.85
N ILE A 207 -10.59 9.45 -15.82
CA ILE A 207 -10.43 8.01 -15.92
C ILE A 207 -11.67 7.25 -15.41
N ALA A 208 -12.73 7.95 -14.98
CA ALA A 208 -14.00 7.35 -14.60
C ALA A 208 -14.71 6.72 -15.81
N ASP A 209 -15.52 5.68 -15.66
CA ASP A 209 -15.69 4.81 -14.49
C ASP A 209 -14.54 3.77 -14.41
N LEU A 210 -13.77 3.78 -13.31
CA LEU A 210 -12.66 2.85 -13.09
C LEU A 210 -13.14 1.42 -12.85
N GLY A 211 -14.24 1.24 -12.10
CA GLY A 211 -14.80 -0.07 -11.84
C GLY A 211 -15.22 -0.77 -13.13
N ALA A 212 -15.88 -0.03 -14.03
CA ALA A 212 -16.24 -0.54 -15.35
C ALA A 212 -15.02 -0.92 -16.19
N LYS A 213 -13.94 -0.13 -16.15
CA LYS A 213 -12.69 -0.45 -16.85
C LYS A 213 -12.06 -1.73 -16.30
N TRP A 214 -11.86 -1.85 -15.00
CA TRP A 214 -11.27 -3.07 -14.40
C TRP A 214 -12.09 -4.33 -14.71
N ARG A 215 -13.43 -4.24 -14.63
CA ARG A 215 -14.33 -5.32 -15.05
C ARG A 215 -14.13 -5.69 -16.53
N ALA A 216 -14.03 -4.70 -17.43
CA ALA A 216 -13.81 -4.93 -18.86
C ALA A 216 -12.45 -5.59 -19.15
N PHE A 217 -11.42 -5.31 -18.35
CA PHE A 217 -10.11 -5.95 -18.43
C PHE A 217 -10.08 -7.35 -17.77
N GLY A 218 -11.23 -7.86 -17.29
CA GLY A 218 -11.36 -9.23 -16.79
C GLY A 218 -11.03 -9.41 -15.31
N TRP A 219 -10.98 -8.34 -14.53
CA TRP A 219 -10.65 -8.39 -13.10
C TRP A 219 -11.90 -8.58 -12.23
N HIS A 220 -11.74 -9.28 -11.10
CA HIS A 220 -12.72 -9.19 -10.00
C HIS A 220 -12.63 -7.79 -9.41
N THR A 221 -13.73 -7.07 -9.30
CA THR A 221 -13.69 -5.64 -8.94
C THR A 221 -14.62 -5.38 -7.77
N ILE A 222 -14.07 -4.78 -6.71
CA ILE A 222 -14.79 -4.38 -5.50
C ILE A 222 -14.61 -2.86 -5.35
N GLU A 223 -15.69 -2.14 -5.08
CA GLU A 223 -15.68 -0.68 -4.91
C GLU A 223 -16.12 -0.36 -3.48
N LEU A 224 -15.26 0.30 -2.72
CA LEU A 224 -15.55 0.72 -1.35
C LEU A 224 -15.84 2.22 -1.32
N GLU A 225 -17.04 2.58 -0.87
CA GLU A 225 -17.49 3.97 -0.75
C GLU A 225 -16.67 4.76 0.29
N ASP A 226 -16.31 4.11 1.40
CA ASP A 226 -15.36 4.64 2.38
C ASP A 226 -14.09 3.78 2.36
N GLY A 227 -13.05 4.29 1.69
CA GLY A 227 -11.72 3.70 1.63
C GLY A 227 -10.94 3.75 2.96
N HIS A 228 -11.54 4.27 4.04
CA HIS A 228 -10.99 4.30 5.39
C HIS A 228 -11.76 3.41 6.38
N ASP A 229 -12.84 2.73 5.95
CA ASP A 229 -13.52 1.74 6.78
C ASP A 229 -12.68 0.46 6.85
N LEU A 230 -11.98 0.31 7.97
CA LEU A 230 -11.10 -0.84 8.26
C LEU A 230 -11.83 -2.20 8.15
N ALA A 231 -13.12 -2.26 8.51
CA ALA A 231 -13.90 -3.49 8.41
C ALA A 231 -14.27 -3.79 6.95
N ALA A 232 -14.61 -2.76 6.18
CA ALA A 232 -14.89 -2.90 4.74
C ALA A 232 -13.64 -3.33 3.97
N ILE A 233 -12.47 -2.74 4.27
CA ILE A 233 -11.18 -3.13 3.67
C ILE A 233 -10.86 -4.60 3.99
N ASP A 234 -10.98 -5.01 5.25
CA ASP A 234 -10.73 -6.40 5.69
C ASP A 234 -11.66 -7.40 4.98
N ALA A 235 -12.94 -7.06 4.87
CA ALA A 235 -13.92 -7.87 4.16
C ALA A 235 -13.60 -7.97 2.66
N ALA A 236 -13.27 -6.85 2.01
CA ALA A 236 -12.93 -6.81 0.59
C ALA A 236 -11.69 -7.64 0.26
N ILE A 237 -10.65 -7.57 1.10
CA ILE A 237 -9.44 -8.39 0.92
C ILE A 237 -9.75 -9.87 1.12
N THR A 238 -10.58 -10.20 2.12
CA THR A 238 -11.03 -11.57 2.37
C THR A 238 -11.81 -12.14 1.17
N GLU A 239 -12.70 -11.35 0.58
CA GLU A 239 -13.43 -11.69 -0.63
C GLU A 239 -12.49 -11.87 -1.83
N ALA A 240 -11.58 -10.92 -2.07
CA ALA A 240 -10.63 -10.95 -3.17
C ALA A 240 -9.72 -12.20 -3.13
N LYS A 241 -9.36 -12.70 -1.94
CA LYS A 241 -8.61 -13.95 -1.76
C LYS A 241 -9.35 -15.20 -2.23
N GLN A 242 -10.68 -15.15 -2.40
CA GLN A 242 -11.50 -16.25 -2.91
C GLN A 242 -11.74 -16.19 -4.43
N ALA A 243 -11.34 -15.10 -5.09
CA ALA A 243 -11.52 -14.92 -6.51
C ALA A 243 -10.64 -15.88 -7.34
N ASP A 244 -11.14 -16.30 -8.50
CA ASP A 244 -10.44 -17.18 -9.45
C ASP A 244 -9.64 -16.40 -10.52
N LYS A 245 -9.66 -15.08 -10.43
CA LYS A 245 -9.03 -14.08 -11.32
C LYS A 245 -8.38 -12.99 -10.48
N PRO A 246 -7.45 -12.18 -11.04
CA PRO A 246 -6.87 -11.07 -10.29
C PRO A 246 -7.97 -10.11 -9.81
N SER A 247 -7.78 -9.53 -8.63
CA SER A 247 -8.77 -8.65 -7.99
C SER A 247 -8.27 -7.20 -7.94
N MET A 248 -9.17 -6.25 -8.19
CA MET A 248 -8.96 -4.82 -7.97
C MET A 248 -9.96 -4.32 -6.94
N ILE A 249 -9.47 -3.69 -5.88
CA ILE A 249 -10.27 -3.05 -4.85
C ILE A 249 -10.08 -1.53 -4.99
N ILE A 250 -11.14 -0.83 -5.36
CA ILE A 250 -11.14 0.63 -5.52
C ILE A 250 -11.54 1.24 -4.17
N LEU A 251 -10.64 2.05 -3.60
CA LEU A 251 -10.81 2.66 -2.28
C LEU A 251 -11.06 4.15 -2.48
N ASN A 252 -12.30 4.61 -2.25
CA ASN A 252 -12.61 6.04 -2.23
C ASN A 252 -12.02 6.67 -0.96
N THR A 253 -10.84 7.26 -1.09
CA THR A 253 -10.06 7.79 0.04
C THR A 253 -10.05 9.32 0.04
N VAL A 254 -9.65 9.89 1.17
CA VAL A 254 -9.35 11.31 1.33
C VAL A 254 -7.83 11.48 1.27
N LYS A 255 -7.35 12.29 0.33
CA LYS A 255 -5.94 12.67 0.26
C LYS A 255 -5.58 13.52 1.48
N GLY A 256 -4.54 13.14 2.21
CA GLY A 256 -4.18 13.80 3.47
C GLY A 256 -4.92 13.28 4.70
N LYS A 257 -5.62 12.14 4.61
CA LYS A 257 -6.49 11.61 5.66
C LYS A 257 -5.91 11.73 7.07
N GLY A 258 -6.69 12.34 7.97
CA GLY A 258 -6.41 12.41 9.40
C GLY A 258 -5.65 13.66 9.85
N VAL A 259 -5.41 14.62 8.93
CA VAL A 259 -4.86 15.94 9.25
C VAL A 259 -5.64 17.00 8.48
N LYS A 260 -6.53 17.71 9.18
CA LYS A 260 -7.54 18.58 8.57
C LYS A 260 -6.95 19.63 7.63
N PHE A 261 -5.90 20.34 8.04
CA PHE A 261 -5.33 21.39 7.20
C PHE A 261 -4.67 20.84 5.93
N ILE A 262 -4.26 19.56 5.91
CA ILE A 262 -3.72 18.88 4.73
C ILE A 262 -4.87 18.43 3.82
N GLU A 263 -5.98 17.93 4.38
CA GLU A 263 -7.19 17.59 3.60
C GLU A 263 -7.77 18.84 2.91
N GLU A 264 -7.85 19.98 3.62
CA GLU A 264 -8.42 21.24 3.12
C GLU A 264 -7.60 21.90 1.99
N MET A 265 -6.35 21.48 1.76
CA MET A 265 -5.51 21.96 0.65
C MET A 265 -5.92 21.39 -0.72
N GLY A 266 -6.80 20.38 -0.77
CA GLY A 266 -7.20 19.72 -2.02
C GLY A 266 -5.99 19.13 -2.77
N PHE A 267 -5.97 19.22 -4.10
CA PHE A 267 -4.86 18.70 -4.91
C PHE A 267 -3.48 19.28 -4.54
N GLY A 268 -3.46 20.49 -3.93
CA GLY A 268 -2.25 21.15 -3.43
C GLY A 268 -1.54 20.38 -2.31
N ASN A 269 -2.15 19.36 -1.71
CA ASN A 269 -1.53 18.53 -0.67
C ASN A 269 -0.63 17.40 -1.20
N HIS A 270 -0.45 17.28 -2.52
CA HIS A 270 0.30 16.17 -3.12
C HIS A 270 1.73 16.08 -2.59
N SER A 271 2.44 17.22 -2.55
CA SER A 271 3.76 17.37 -1.93
C SER A 271 3.88 18.79 -1.39
N ILE A 272 4.10 18.93 -0.08
CA ILE A 272 4.08 20.25 0.58
C ILE A 272 5.35 20.47 1.39
N PRO A 273 5.81 21.73 1.52
CA PRO A 273 6.70 22.09 2.62
C PRO A 273 5.95 21.93 3.95
N MET A 274 6.67 21.51 4.99
CA MET A 274 6.12 21.29 6.32
C MET A 274 7.04 21.91 7.37
N THR A 275 6.54 22.91 8.10
CA THR A 275 7.28 23.48 9.23
C THR A 275 7.18 22.57 10.45
N LYS A 276 8.06 22.81 11.42
CA LYS A 276 8.05 22.08 12.69
C LYS A 276 6.73 22.27 13.44
N GLU A 277 6.18 23.49 13.43
CA GLU A 277 4.90 23.82 14.08
C GLU A 277 3.73 23.10 13.41
N GLN A 278 3.73 23.02 12.07
CA GLN A 278 2.71 22.26 11.33
C GLN A 278 2.80 20.76 11.62
N MET A 279 4.01 20.21 11.68
CA MET A 279 4.26 18.82 12.04
C MET A 279 3.74 18.51 13.45
N GLU A 280 4.09 19.33 14.45
CA GLU A 280 3.65 19.16 15.83
C GLU A 280 2.12 19.26 15.96
N ALA A 281 1.51 20.24 15.29
CA ALA A 281 0.05 20.41 15.28
C ALA A 281 -0.66 19.21 14.63
N ALA A 282 -0.15 18.70 13.51
CA ALA A 282 -0.69 17.51 12.85
C ALA A 282 -0.61 16.26 13.74
N ILE A 283 0.52 16.07 14.45
CA ILE A 283 0.68 14.94 15.37
C ILE A 283 -0.28 15.04 16.55
N ALA A 284 -0.46 16.23 17.12
CA ALA A 284 -1.42 16.47 18.20
C ALA A 284 -2.86 16.17 17.74
N GLU A 285 -3.24 16.65 16.55
CA GLU A 285 -4.54 16.38 15.94
C GLU A 285 -4.79 14.87 15.76
N ILE A 286 -3.81 14.15 15.20
CA ILE A 286 -3.90 12.69 14.98
C ILE A 286 -4.10 11.94 16.30
N ARG A 287 -3.51 12.42 17.39
CA ARG A 287 -3.58 11.79 18.72
C ARG A 287 -4.76 12.26 19.56
N GLY A 288 -5.46 13.31 19.15
CA GLY A 288 -6.53 13.95 19.93
C GLY A 288 -6.02 14.69 21.16
N GLU A 289 -4.82 15.28 21.08
CA GLU A 289 -4.19 16.10 22.13
C GLU A 289 -4.61 17.58 22.09
#